data_AF-B7GLL1-F1
#
_entry.id   AF-B7GLL1-F1
#
_cell.length_a   1.000
_cell.length_b   1.000
_cell.length_c   1.000
_cell.angle_alpha   90.00
_cell.angle_beta   90.00
_cell.angle_gamma   90.00
#
_symmetry.space_group_name_H-M   'P 1'
#
loop_
_entity.id
_entity.type
_entity.pdbx_description
1 polymer ?
#
loop_
_entity_poly.entity_id
_entity_poly.type
_entity_poly.pdbx_seq_one_letter_code
_entity_poly.pdbx_strand_id
1 'polypeptide(L)'
;MFYSFVTYLSYFFSHSLIINRKKEGGSMVVAHIVWMIIALIVHFFALMRLFPLVISVPFLFLSFFSFFTYLNNRHRFRGFH
;
A
#
# COMPACT_ATOMS: atom_id res chain seq x y z
N MET A 1 15.35 -0.16 -15.15
CA MET A 1 14.43 0.92 -14.73
C MET A 1 13.25 0.40 -13.92
N PHE A 2 12.48 -0.58 -14.42
CA PHE A 2 11.32 -1.15 -13.71
C PHE A 2 11.68 -1.86 -12.38
N TYR A 3 12.74 -2.67 -12.37
CA TYR A 3 13.21 -3.35 -11.15
C TYR A 3 13.61 -2.36 -10.05
N SER A 4 14.36 -1.31 -10.38
CA SER A 4 14.75 -0.28 -9.42
C SER A 4 13.53 0.42 -8.81
N PHE A 5 12.50 0.72 -9.62
CA PHE A 5 11.26 1.31 -9.14
C PHE A 5 10.52 0.40 -8.16
N VAL A 6 10.38 -0.90 -8.48
CA VAL A 6 9.71 -1.88 -7.62
C VAL A 6 10.44 -2.07 -6.28
N THR A 7 11.78 -2.07 -6.30
CA THR A 7 12.59 -2.19 -5.08
C THR A 7 12.45 -0.94 -4.20
N TYR A 8 12.48 0.26 -4.78
CA TYR A 8 12.25 1.50 -4.03
C TYR A 8 10.84 1.57 -3.44
N LEU A 9 9.83 1.14 -4.19
CA LEU A 9 8.45 1.09 -3.73
C LEU A 9 8.27 0.10 -2.57
N SER A 10 8.90 -1.08 -2.67
CA SER A 10 8.91 -2.07 -1.58
C SER A 10 9.63 -1.55 -0.34
N TYR A 11 10.75 -0.85 -0.51
CA TYR A 11 11.51 -0.26 0.60
C TYR A 11 10.71 0.85 1.29
N PHE A 12 10.02 1.69 0.52
CA PHE A 12 9.11 2.73 1.04
C PHE A 12 7.94 2.12 1.85
N PHE A 13 7.35 1.03 1.35
CA PHE A 13 6.32 0.29 2.08
C PHE A 13 6.84 -0.32 3.38
N SER A 14 8.00 -1.00 3.32
CA SER A 14 8.61 -1.62 4.49
C SER A 14 9.02 -0.59 5.55
N HIS A 15 9.55 0.56 5.12
CA HIS A 15 9.93 1.65 6.02
C HIS A 15 8.70 2.34 6.63
N SER A 16 7.62 2.51 5.86
CA SER A 16 6.32 2.97 6.37
C SER A 16 5.71 1.99 7.39
N LEU A 17 5.92 0.68 7.23
CA LEU A 17 5.51 -0.35 8.20
C LEU A 17 6.36 -0.36 9.48
N ILE A 18 7.63 0.02 9.43
CA ILE A 18 8.51 0.11 10.60
C ILE A 18 8.21 1.37 11.43
N ILE A 19 8.00 2.52 10.78
CA ILE A 19 7.57 3.76 11.46
C ILE A 19 6.20 3.57 12.14
N ASN A 20 5.36 2.71 11.57
CA ASN A 20 4.08 2.27 12.11
C ASN A 20 4.17 1.60 13.51
N ARG A 21 5.35 1.17 13.98
CA ARG A 21 5.45 0.59 15.34
C ARG A 21 5.43 1.65 16.44
N LYS A 22 5.60 2.94 16.12
CA LYS A 22 5.86 4.02 17.10
C LYS A 22 4.76 5.09 17.19
N LYS A 23 3.81 5.17 16.25
CA LYS A 23 2.71 6.14 16.27
C LYS A 23 1.38 5.47 16.60
N GLU A 24 0.48 6.20 17.25
CA GLU A 24 -0.87 5.77 17.55
C GLU A 24 -1.60 5.33 16.27
N GLY A 25 -2.22 4.14 16.33
CA GLY A 25 -2.70 3.40 15.16
C GLY A 25 -3.65 4.15 14.24
N GLY A 26 -4.32 5.22 14.69
CA GLY A 26 -5.19 6.03 13.84
C GLY A 26 -4.46 6.69 12.67
N SER A 27 -3.22 7.16 12.90
CA SER A 27 -2.45 7.91 11.90
C SER A 27 -2.07 7.10 10.65
N MET A 28 -1.96 5.77 10.76
CA MET A 28 -1.49 4.95 9.63
C MET A 28 -2.61 4.27 8.85
N VAL A 29 -3.81 4.18 9.44
CA VAL A 29 -5.03 3.88 8.68
C VAL A 29 -5.23 4.99 7.64
N VAL A 30 -5.10 6.25 8.07
CA VAL A 30 -5.22 7.42 7.18
C VAL A 30 -4.19 7.35 6.05
N ALA A 31 -2.93 6.97 6.35
CA ALA A 31 -1.90 6.82 5.32
C ALA A 31 -2.25 5.75 4.26
N HIS A 32 -2.79 4.61 4.66
CA HIS A 32 -3.23 3.58 3.71
C HIS A 32 -4.44 4.01 2.88
N ILE A 33 -5.39 4.75 3.48
CA ILE A 33 -6.54 5.30 2.76
C ILE A 33 -6.07 6.29 1.69
N VAL A 34 -5.17 7.22 2.05
CA VAL A 34 -4.58 8.17 1.10
C VAL A 34 -3.85 7.44 -0.03
N TRP A 35 -3.08 6.40 0.29
CA TRP A 35 -2.40 5.58 -0.70
C TRP A 35 -3.37 4.88 -1.67
N MET A 36 -4.49 4.36 -1.15
CA MET A 36 -5.54 3.73 -1.96
C MET A 36 -6.22 4.70 -2.92
N ILE A 37 -6.47 5.95 -2.48
CA ILE A 37 -7.04 7.01 -3.33
C ILE A 37 -6.07 7.34 -4.48
N ILE A 38 -4.78 7.48 -4.20
CA ILE A 38 -3.76 7.74 -5.24
C ILE A 38 -3.73 6.59 -6.25
N ALA A 39 -3.72 5.34 -5.77
CA ALA A 39 -3.72 4.16 -6.64
C ALA A 39 -4.96 4.09 -7.55
N LEU A 40 -6.13 4.48 -7.03
CA LEU A 40 -7.37 4.57 -7.81
C LEU A 40 -7.26 5.63 -8.91
N ILE A 41 -6.78 6.83 -8.59
CA ILE A 41 -6.61 7.91 -9.59
C ILE A 41 -5.65 7.47 -10.71
N VAL A 42 -4.51 6.86 -10.34
CA VAL A 42 -3.55 6.33 -11.32
C VAL A 42 -4.20 5.25 -12.19
N HIS A 43 -5.03 4.38 -11.62
CA HIS A 43 -5.74 3.38 -12.38
C HIS A 43 -6.77 3.99 -13.33
N PHE A 44 -7.50 5.03 -12.92
CA PHE A 44 -8.39 5.79 -13.81
C PHE A 44 -7.65 6.40 -15.01
N PHE A 45 -6.45 6.93 -14.82
CA PHE A 45 -5.64 7.39 -15.95
C PHE A 45 -5.22 6.25 -16.89
N ALA A 46 -4.94 5.06 -16.37
CA ALA A 46 -4.69 3.88 -17.20
C ALA A 46 -5.94 3.42 -17.97
N LEU A 47 -7.14 3.52 -17.38
CA LEU A 47 -8.42 3.28 -18.06
C LEU A 47 -8.63 4.25 -19.23
N MET A 48 -8.20 5.51 -19.08
CA MET A 48 -8.20 6.50 -20.16
C MET A 48 -7.09 6.28 -21.22
N ARG A 49 -6.37 5.14 -21.16
CA ARG A 49 -5.25 4.80 -22.05
C ARG A 49 -4.03 5.73 -21.95
N LEU A 50 -3.89 6.54 -20.89
CA LEU A 50 -2.66 7.32 -20.64
C LEU A 50 -1.50 6.42 -20.20
N PHE A 51 -1.80 5.28 -19.58
CA PHE A 51 -0.82 4.30 -19.10
C PHE A 51 -1.25 2.86 -19.42
N PRO A 52 -0.32 1.89 -19.49
CA PRO A 52 -0.66 0.50 -19.75
C PRO A 52 -1.45 -0.10 -18.59
N LEU A 53 -2.64 -0.65 -18.89
CA LEU A 53 -3.49 -1.35 -17.91
C LEU A 53 -2.76 -2.50 -17.20
N VAL A 54 -1.85 -3.18 -17.92
CA VAL A 54 -1.03 -4.27 -17.39
C VAL A 54 -0.19 -3.86 -16.17
N ILE A 55 0.19 -2.58 -16.06
CA ILE A 55 0.99 -2.08 -14.93
C ILE A 55 0.08 -1.50 -13.83
N SER A 56 -1.02 -0.85 -14.20
CA SER A 56 -1.90 -0.20 -13.22
C SER A 56 -2.71 -1.20 -12.39
N VAL A 57 -3.10 -2.34 -12.98
CA VAL A 57 -3.83 -3.41 -12.28
C VAL A 57 -3.01 -4.02 -11.13
N PRO A 58 -1.78 -4.52 -11.33
CA PRO A 58 -0.98 -5.06 -10.23
C PRO A 58 -0.63 -3.99 -9.19
N PHE A 59 -0.47 -2.72 -9.60
CA PHE A 59 -0.25 -1.62 -8.67
C PHE A 59 -1.46 -1.38 -7.76
N LEU A 60 -2.67 -1.35 -8.32
CA LEU A 60 -3.91 -1.23 -7.55
C LEU A 60 -4.13 -2.44 -6.64
N PHE A 61 -3.87 -3.65 -7.14
CA PHE A 61 -3.94 -4.88 -6.34
C PHE A 61 -2.99 -4.85 -5.14
N LEU A 62 -1.73 -4.43 -5.34
CA LEU A 62 -0.75 -4.30 -4.25
C LEU A 62 -1.20 -3.29 -3.18
N SER A 63 -1.85 -2.20 -3.60
CA SER A 63 -2.41 -1.20 -2.69
C SER A 63 -3.49 -1.81 -1.78
N PHE A 64 -4.47 -2.53 -2.36
CA PHE A 64 -5.48 -3.24 -1.60
C PHE A 64 -4.89 -4.36 -0.73
N PHE A 65 -3.96 -5.16 -1.27
CA PHE A 65 -3.30 -6.23 -0.54
C PHE A 65 -2.54 -5.70 0.69
N SER A 66 -1.82 -4.58 0.56
CA SER A 66 -1.16 -3.94 1.69
C SER A 66 -2.15 -3.46 2.75
N PHE A 67 -3.31 -2.95 2.35
CA PHE A 67 -4.34 -2.53 3.28
C PHE A 67 -4.95 -3.71 4.04
N PHE A 68 -5.29 -4.80 3.34
CA PHE A 68 -5.81 -6.01 3.98
C PHE A 68 -4.79 -6.66 4.90
N THR A 69 -3.51 -6.72 4.52
CA THR A 69 -2.45 -7.22 5.39
C THR A 69 -2.26 -6.34 6.63
N TYR A 70 -2.36 -5.01 6.49
CA TYR A 70 -2.37 -4.09 7.63
C TYR A 70 -3.54 -4.36 8.59
N LEU A 71 -4.78 -4.49 8.08
CA LEU A 71 -5.95 -4.83 8.89
C LEU A 71 -5.81 -6.20 9.55
N ASN A 72 -5.32 -7.20 8.81
CA ASN A 72 -5.09 -8.54 9.35
C ASN A 72 -4.09 -8.53 10.50
N ASN A 73 -3.02 -7.71 10.40
CA ASN A 73 -2.01 -7.61 11.45
C ASN A 73 -2.51 -6.89 12.72
N ARG A 74 -3.61 -6.14 12.65
CA ARG A 74 -4.29 -5.56 13.84
C ARG A 74 -5.00 -6.62 14.69
N HIS A 75 -5.40 -7.73 14.08
CA HIS A 75 -6.11 -8.83 14.74
C HIS A 75 -5.19 -9.96 15.21
N ARG A 76 -3.87 -9.78 15.22
CA ARG A 76 -3.01 -10.66 16.02
C ARG A 76 -3.40 -10.50 17.48
N PHE A 77 -4.21 -11.45 17.97
CA PHE A 77 -4.37 -11.73 19.38
C PHE A 77 -3.00 -11.57 20.03
N ARG A 78 -2.92 -10.64 20.98
CA ARG A 78 -1.79 -10.53 21.90
C ARG A 78 -1.81 -11.85 22.65
N GLY A 79 -1.10 -12.85 22.12
CA GLY A 79 -0.92 -14.14 22.75
C GLY A 79 -0.50 -13.85 24.17
N PHE A 80 -1.30 -14.34 25.11
CA PHE A 80 -1.07 -14.29 26.54
C PHE A 80 0.40 -14.63 26.81
N HIS A 81 1.09 -13.71 27.46
CA HIS A 81 2.35 -13.99 28.16
C HIS A 81 2.03 -14.04 29.65
#